data_AF-A0A346PBL0-F1
#
_entry.id   AF-A0A346PBL0-F1
#
_cell.length_a   1.000
_cell.length_b   1.000
_cell.length_c   1.000
_cell.angle_alpha   90.00
_cell.angle_beta   90.00
_cell.angle_gamma   90.00
#
_symmetry.space_group_name_H-M   'P 1'
#
loop_
_entity.id
_entity.type
_entity.pdbx_description
1 polymer ?
#
loop_
_entity_poly.entity_id
_entity_poly.type
_entity_poly.pdbx_seq_one_letter_code
_entity_poly.pdbx_strand_id
1 'polypeptide(L)'
;MSLGLGVVLLVVFAWSLWNSLEVLAADPTSSTAVALVLAGIAVLLGALAFVAAGLRERLPVAGRSLEWWQLQGVGFAALGGYMVISGLAQGVPASVYDGSTLAAGVAFVAVGYIRFRDGVPEEPEPTGRQAAIIVVGTLAALLVLAFFMIWSL
;
A
#
# COMPACT_ATOMS: atom_id res chain seq x y z
N MET A 1 -6.92 -12.00 -7.70
CA MET A 1 -5.62 -11.61 -7.08
C MET A 1 -5.77 -10.73 -5.83
N SER A 2 -6.76 -9.82 -5.73
CA SER A 2 -6.89 -8.88 -4.59
C SER A 2 -7.11 -9.53 -3.22
N LEU A 3 -7.81 -10.68 -3.16
CA LEU A 3 -8.07 -11.37 -1.89
C LEU A 3 -6.77 -11.81 -1.18
N GLY A 4 -5.89 -12.50 -1.90
CA GLY A 4 -4.63 -13.00 -1.35
C GLY A 4 -3.72 -11.87 -0.88
N LEU A 5 -3.60 -10.81 -1.70
CA LEU A 5 -2.87 -9.60 -1.32
C LEU A 5 -3.48 -8.96 -0.06
N GLY A 6 -4.80 -8.79 -0.01
CA GLY A 6 -5.49 -8.20 1.13
C GLY A 6 -5.27 -8.97 2.44
N VAL A 7 -5.33 -10.31 2.40
CA VAL A 7 -5.09 -11.15 3.58
C VAL A 7 -3.64 -11.04 4.06
N VAL A 8 -2.66 -11.09 3.15
CA VAL A 8 -1.25 -10.94 3.50
C VAL A 8 -0.99 -9.57 4.13
N LEU A 9 -1.51 -8.51 3.51
CA LEU A 9 -1.39 -7.15 4.05
C LEU A 9 -2.02 -7.06 5.44
N LEU A 10 -3.22 -7.61 5.64
CA LEU A 10 -3.89 -7.61 6.94
C LEU A 10 -3.03 -8.23 8.04
N VAL A 11 -2.48 -9.42 7.82
CA VAL A 11 -1.69 -10.13 8.83
C VAL A 11 -0.40 -9.37 9.15
N VAL A 12 0.36 -8.99 8.11
CA VAL A 12 1.65 -8.31 8.28
C VAL A 12 1.47 -6.95 8.94
N PHE A 13 0.49 -6.17 8.50
CA PHE A 13 0.29 -4.83 9.02
C PHE A 13 -0.46 -4.77 10.35
N ALA A 14 -1.28 -5.79 10.68
CA ALA A 14 -1.85 -5.89 12.03
C ALA A 14 -0.74 -6.14 13.06
N TRP A 15 0.22 -7.01 12.73
CA TRP A 15 1.40 -7.23 13.57
C TRP A 15 2.27 -5.96 13.68
N SER A 16 2.53 -5.28 12.56
CA SER A 16 3.28 -4.02 12.55
C SER A 16 2.62 -2.91 13.39
N LEU A 17 1.29 -2.78 13.28
CA LEU A 17 0.52 -1.83 14.07
C LEU A 17 0.59 -2.14 15.56
N TRP A 18 0.50 -3.42 15.94
CA TRP A 18 0.62 -3.83 17.33
C TRP A 18 1.94 -3.34 17.95
N ASN A 19 3.07 -3.59 17.28
CA ASN A 19 4.38 -3.11 17.74
C ASN A 19 4.43 -1.58 17.85
N SER A 20 3.79 -0.86 16.90
CA SER A 20 3.73 0.60 16.94
C SER A 20 2.89 1.13 18.11
N LEU A 21 1.82 0.42 18.49
CA LEU A 21 1.00 0.75 19.65
C LEU A 21 1.75 0.52 20.97
N GLU A 22 2.56 -0.53 21.06
CA GLU A 22 3.43 -0.76 22.23
C GLU A 22 4.44 0.38 22.42
N VAL A 23 5.05 0.87 21.32
CA VAL A 23 5.95 2.01 21.35
C VAL A 23 5.22 3.30 21.76
N LEU A 24 4.02 3.55 21.22
CA LEU A 24 3.23 4.72 21.58
C LEU A 24 2.74 4.67 23.04
N ALA A 25 2.43 3.47 23.55
CA ALA A 25 2.05 3.30 24.95
C ALA A 25 3.23 3.59 25.90
N ALA A 26 4.45 3.26 25.48
CA ALA A 26 5.67 3.57 26.23
C ALA A 26 6.06 5.05 26.17
N ASP A 27 5.84 5.73 25.03
CA ASP A 27 6.03 7.17 24.87
C ASP A 27 4.87 7.81 24.07
N PRO A 28 3.83 8.30 24.77
CA PRO A 28 2.65 8.90 24.14
C PRO A 28 2.91 10.25 23.46
N THR A 29 4.06 10.87 23.72
CA THR A 29 4.41 12.18 23.17
C THR A 29 5.20 12.10 21.87
N SER A 30 5.62 10.88 21.49
CA SER A 30 6.35 10.64 20.25
C SER A 30 5.47 10.88 19.02
N SER A 31 5.72 11.99 18.32
CA SER A 31 5.05 12.33 17.06
C SER A 31 5.29 11.29 15.98
N THR A 32 6.47 10.66 15.96
CA THR A 32 6.80 9.55 15.06
C THR A 32 5.95 8.32 15.36
N ALA A 33 5.78 7.94 16.63
CA ALA A 33 4.95 6.80 17.00
C ALA A 33 3.47 7.05 16.62
N VAL A 34 2.96 8.26 16.85
CA VAL A 34 1.62 8.67 16.42
C VAL A 34 1.47 8.55 14.90
N ALA A 35 2.44 9.06 14.13
CA ALA A 35 2.41 8.99 12.67
C ALA A 35 2.42 7.54 12.16
N LEU A 36 3.23 6.67 12.74
CA LEU A 36 3.29 5.25 12.37
C LEU A 36 2.00 4.49 12.70
N VAL A 37 1.34 4.82 13.83
CA VAL A 37 0.02 4.26 14.16
C VAL A 37 -1.02 4.69 13.13
N LEU A 38 -1.05 5.98 12.75
CA LEU A 38 -1.95 6.47 11.70
C LEU A 38 -1.68 5.80 10.35
N ALA A 39 -0.40 5.60 9.99
CA ALA A 39 -0.02 4.88 8.79
C ALA A 39 -0.49 3.41 8.85
N GLY A 40 -0.33 2.75 10.00
CA GLY A 40 -0.80 1.39 10.25
C GLY A 40 -2.32 1.24 10.14
N ILE A 41 -3.07 2.21 10.66
CA ILE A 41 -4.54 2.24 10.48
C ILE A 41 -4.89 2.39 9.00
N ALA A 42 -4.23 3.31 8.28
CA ALA A 42 -4.48 3.52 6.86
C ALA A 42 -4.28 2.23 6.04
N VAL A 43 -3.16 1.53 6.22
CA VAL A 43 -2.90 0.30 5.46
C VAL A 43 -3.82 -0.85 5.85
N LEU A 44 -4.29 -0.94 7.10
CA LEU A 44 -5.31 -1.93 7.48
C LEU A 44 -6.65 -1.67 6.80
N LEU A 45 -7.07 -0.40 6.71
CA LEU A 45 -8.26 -0.02 5.94
C LEU A 45 -8.07 -0.36 4.45
N GLY A 46 -6.87 -0.13 3.91
CA GLY A 46 -6.53 -0.51 2.54
C GLY A 46 -6.58 -2.02 2.31
N ALA A 47 -6.05 -2.81 3.24
CA ALA A 47 -6.07 -4.26 3.19
C ALA A 47 -7.51 -4.80 3.26
N LEU A 48 -8.35 -4.23 4.14
CA LEU A 48 -9.78 -4.53 4.20
C LEU A 48 -10.49 -4.18 2.89
N ALA A 49 -10.14 -3.07 2.25
CA ALA A 49 -10.68 -2.70 0.95
C ALA A 49 -10.31 -3.71 -0.14
N PHE A 50 -9.06 -4.21 -0.15
CA PHE A 50 -8.64 -5.29 -1.07
C PHE A 50 -9.36 -6.62 -0.82
N VAL A 51 -9.56 -6.99 0.45
CA VAL A 51 -10.33 -8.19 0.81
C VAL A 51 -11.79 -8.03 0.37
N ALA A 52 -12.41 -6.88 0.66
CA ALA A 52 -13.79 -6.59 0.26
C ALA A 52 -13.96 -6.64 -1.26
N ALA A 53 -13.03 -6.05 -2.01
CA ALA A 53 -12.99 -6.14 -3.47
C ALA A 53 -12.80 -7.57 -4.00
N GLY A 54 -12.10 -8.42 -3.26
CA GLY A 54 -11.90 -9.83 -3.63
C GLY A 54 -13.10 -10.73 -3.30
N LEU A 55 -13.90 -10.36 -2.31
CA LEU A 55 -15.06 -11.13 -1.85
C LEU A 55 -16.37 -10.69 -2.50
N ARG A 56 -16.50 -9.43 -2.88
CA ARG A 56 -17.75 -8.87 -3.38
C ARG A 56 -17.53 -7.99 -4.60
N GLU A 57 -18.41 -8.17 -5.58
CA GLU A 57 -18.47 -7.29 -6.76
C GLU A 57 -18.95 -5.88 -6.40
N ARG A 58 -19.84 -5.77 -5.41
CA ARG A 58 -20.44 -4.51 -4.95
C ARG A 58 -20.63 -4.50 -3.44
N LEU A 59 -20.35 -3.37 -2.80
CA LEU A 59 -20.50 -3.16 -1.36
C LEU A 59 -21.21 -1.82 -1.09
N PRO A 60 -22.36 -1.82 -0.38
CA PRO A 60 -22.99 -0.58 0.06
C PRO A 60 -22.21 0.03 1.23
N VAL A 61 -21.74 1.26 1.06
CA VAL A 61 -21.02 2.05 2.06
C VAL A 61 -21.66 3.43 2.14
N ALA A 62 -22.15 3.80 3.33
CA ALA A 62 -22.75 5.12 3.60
C ALA A 62 -23.82 5.57 2.56
N GLY A 63 -24.68 4.64 2.12
CA GLY A 63 -25.74 4.92 1.15
C GLY A 63 -25.28 4.97 -0.32
N ARG A 64 -24.01 4.68 -0.61
CA ARG A 64 -23.49 4.53 -1.98
C ARG A 64 -23.04 3.09 -2.22
N SER A 65 -23.32 2.53 -3.39
CA SER A 65 -22.78 1.23 -3.79
C SER A 65 -21.38 1.45 -4.37
N LEU A 66 -20.36 0.94 -3.69
CA LEU A 66 -18.99 0.90 -4.21
C LEU A 66 -18.77 -0.41 -4.96
N GLU A 67 -18.21 -0.33 -6.15
CA GLU A 67 -17.88 -1.51 -6.94
C GLU A 67 -16.45 -2.00 -6.64
N TRP A 68 -16.15 -3.26 -6.98
CA TRP A 68 -14.89 -3.92 -6.58
C TRP A 68 -13.62 -3.16 -7.02
N TRP A 69 -13.63 -2.49 -8.17
CA TRP A 69 -12.49 -1.70 -8.64
C TRP A 69 -12.34 -0.39 -7.89
N GLN A 70 -13.43 0.22 -7.44
CA GLN A 70 -13.39 1.40 -6.57
C GLN A 70 -12.82 1.01 -5.20
N LEU A 71 -13.21 -0.14 -4.67
CA LEU A 71 -12.63 -0.71 -3.44
C LEU A 71 -11.13 -1.00 -3.61
N GLN A 72 -10.69 -1.53 -4.75
CA GLN A 72 -9.26 -1.65 -5.04
C GLN A 72 -8.55 -0.29 -5.12
N GLY A 73 -9.19 0.72 -5.72
CA GLY A 73 -8.67 2.09 -5.76
C GLY A 73 -8.45 2.66 -4.35
N VAL A 74 -9.40 2.46 -3.45
CA VAL A 74 -9.26 2.81 -2.02
C VAL A 74 -8.09 2.05 -1.39
N GLY A 75 -7.95 0.75 -1.69
CA GLY A 75 -6.82 -0.07 -1.24
C GLY A 75 -5.47 0.50 -1.64
N PHE A 76 -5.31 0.88 -2.91
CA PHE A 76 -4.08 1.51 -3.41
C PHE A 76 -3.83 2.90 -2.81
N ALA A 77 -4.86 3.72 -2.67
CA ALA A 77 -4.72 5.04 -2.06
C ALA A 77 -4.29 4.96 -0.60
N ALA A 78 -4.87 4.02 0.16
CA ALA A 78 -4.52 3.77 1.55
C ALA A 78 -3.09 3.22 1.71
N LEU A 79 -2.67 2.31 0.83
CA LEU A 79 -1.29 1.80 0.79
C LEU A 79 -0.28 2.92 0.46
N GLY A 80 -0.62 3.77 -0.51
CA GLY A 80 0.20 4.94 -0.85
C GLY A 80 0.30 5.94 0.31
N GLY A 81 -0.81 6.20 1.00
CA GLY A 81 -0.84 7.02 2.20
C GLY A 81 0.05 6.47 3.31
N TYR A 82 0.02 5.16 3.56
CA TYR A 82 0.93 4.50 4.49
C TYR A 82 2.40 4.74 4.13
N MET A 83 2.78 4.58 2.85
CA MET A 83 4.17 4.79 2.41
C MET A 83 4.62 6.24 2.57
N VAL A 84 3.74 7.20 2.26
CA VAL A 84 4.03 8.63 2.44
C VAL A 84 4.19 8.98 3.92
N ILE A 85 3.24 8.58 4.78
CA ILE A 85 3.29 8.90 6.21
C ILE A 85 4.51 8.23 6.85
N SER A 86 4.76 6.96 6.54
CA SER A 86 5.89 6.22 7.12
C SER A 86 7.23 6.80 6.68
N GLY A 87 7.38 7.14 5.39
CA GLY A 87 8.59 7.80 4.89
C GLY A 87 8.81 9.16 5.57
N LEU A 88 7.77 9.99 5.67
CA LEU A 88 7.89 11.30 6.33
C LEU A 88 8.18 11.18 7.83
N ALA A 89 7.56 10.21 8.52
CA ALA A 89 7.77 9.97 9.95
C ALA A 89 9.19 9.50 10.28
N GLN A 90 9.85 8.83 9.33
CA GLN A 90 11.23 8.37 9.44
C GLN A 90 12.26 9.45 9.02
N GLY A 91 11.82 10.63 8.58
CA GLY A 91 12.68 11.79 8.34
C GLY A 91 13.37 11.81 6.96
N VAL A 92 12.59 11.78 5.87
CA VAL A 92 13.13 11.89 4.50
C VAL A 92 13.78 13.26 4.23
N PRO A 93 14.92 13.32 3.50
CA PRO A 93 15.66 12.22 2.91
C PRO A 93 17.01 11.99 3.61
N ALA A 94 17.06 11.03 4.53
CA ALA A 94 18.34 10.49 5.00
C ALA A 94 18.94 9.48 4.02
N SER A 95 18.10 8.84 3.17
CA SER A 95 18.54 7.84 2.18
C SER A 95 17.72 7.85 0.87
N VAL A 96 18.30 7.28 -0.19
CA VAL A 96 17.62 7.05 -1.49
C VAL A 96 16.39 6.15 -1.33
N TYR A 97 16.43 5.21 -0.38
CA TYR A 97 15.33 4.31 -0.07
C TYR A 97 14.09 5.08 0.41
N ASP A 98 14.27 6.02 1.34
CA ASP A 98 13.15 6.80 1.89
C ASP A 98 12.51 7.71 0.83
N GLY A 99 13.35 8.34 0.00
CA GLY A 99 12.90 9.14 -1.14
C GLY A 99 12.11 8.31 -2.16
N SER A 100 12.56 7.09 -2.46
CA SER A 100 11.86 6.18 -3.37
C SER A 100 10.53 5.68 -2.79
N THR A 101 10.47 5.45 -1.48
CA THR A 101 9.26 5.03 -0.76
C THR A 101 8.21 6.14 -0.78
N LEU A 102 8.63 7.38 -0.54
CA LEU A 102 7.75 8.55 -0.66
C LEU A 102 7.20 8.70 -2.08
N ALA A 103 8.05 8.64 -3.10
CA ALA A 103 7.65 8.76 -4.50
C ALA A 103 6.69 7.64 -4.92
N ALA A 104 6.97 6.40 -4.53
CA ALA A 104 6.07 5.26 -4.74
C ALA A 104 4.73 5.48 -4.03
N GLY A 105 4.74 5.97 -2.79
CA GLY A 105 3.54 6.30 -2.05
C GLY A 105 2.65 7.30 -2.78
N VAL A 106 3.22 8.40 -3.28
CA VAL A 106 2.50 9.40 -4.09
C VAL A 106 1.92 8.77 -5.35
N ALA A 107 2.69 7.93 -6.05
CA ALA A 107 2.21 7.22 -7.23
C ALA A 107 1.02 6.30 -6.92
N PHE A 108 1.08 5.55 -5.81
CA PHE A 108 -0.03 4.69 -5.37
C PHE A 108 -1.28 5.48 -4.99
N VAL A 109 -1.13 6.65 -4.35
CA VAL A 109 -2.26 7.56 -4.10
C VAL A 109 -2.89 8.03 -5.41
N ALA A 110 -2.07 8.46 -6.37
CA ALA A 110 -2.55 8.91 -7.67
C ALA A 110 -3.29 7.79 -8.42
N VAL A 111 -2.71 6.58 -8.47
CA VAL A 111 -3.34 5.41 -9.09
C VAL A 111 -4.65 5.05 -8.40
N GLY A 112 -4.67 5.04 -7.07
CA GLY A 112 -5.88 4.76 -6.30
C GLY A 112 -7.00 5.75 -6.58
N TYR A 113 -6.66 7.04 -6.65
CA TYR A 113 -7.59 8.12 -6.97
C TYR A 113 -8.13 8.03 -8.41
N ILE A 114 -7.24 7.83 -9.39
CA ILE A 114 -7.60 7.65 -10.80
C ILE A 114 -8.56 6.46 -10.94
N ARG A 115 -8.22 5.31 -10.36
CA ARG A 115 -9.06 4.10 -10.42
C ARG A 115 -10.41 4.27 -9.73
N PHE A 116 -10.46 5.08 -8.66
CA PHE A 116 -11.71 5.41 -7.98
C PHE A 116 -12.61 6.31 -8.84
N ARG A 117 -12.02 7.24 -9.61
CA ARG A 117 -12.73 8.26 -10.40
C ARG A 117 -13.11 7.79 -11.80
N ASP A 118 -12.18 7.19 -12.53
CA ASP A 118 -12.25 7.04 -13.99
C ASP A 118 -12.90 5.73 -14.45
N GLY A 119 -13.41 4.92 -13.52
CA GLY A 119 -14.29 3.77 -13.81
C GLY A 119 -13.57 2.43 -13.97
N VAL A 120 -14.28 1.44 -14.53
CA VAL A 120 -13.77 0.06 -14.70
C VAL A 120 -12.47 0.10 -15.49
N PRO A 121 -11.39 -0.52 -15.01
CA PRO A 121 -10.18 -0.66 -15.80
C PRO A 121 -10.52 -1.39 -17.10
N GLU A 122 -10.43 -0.70 -18.24
CA GLU A 122 -10.34 -1.34 -19.54
C GLU A 122 -8.96 -1.99 -19.63
N GLU A 123 -8.73 -3.04 -18.84
CA GLU A 123 -7.52 -3.86 -18.94
C GLU A 123 -7.81 -4.94 -20.00
N PRO A 124 -7.34 -4.79 -21.25
CA PRO A 124 -7.24 -5.96 -22.13
C PRO A 124 -6.39 -7.00 -21.40
N GLU A 125 -6.86 -8.24 -21.33
CA GLU A 125 -6.14 -9.32 -20.66
C GLU A 125 -4.67 -9.28 -21.09
N PRO A 126 -3.72 -9.12 -20.14
CA PRO A 126 -2.33 -9.04 -20.49
C PRO A 126 -1.96 -10.36 -21.18
N THR A 127 -1.43 -10.25 -22.39
CA THR A 127 -0.90 -11.42 -23.08
C THR A 127 0.11 -12.11 -22.16
N GLY A 128 0.24 -13.44 -22.22
CA GLY A 128 1.17 -14.18 -21.33
C GLY A 128 2.61 -13.63 -21.36
N ARG A 129 3.00 -13.00 -22.49
CA ARG A 129 4.25 -12.27 -22.64
C ARG A 129 4.31 -10.98 -21.82
N GLN A 130 3.25 -10.18 -21.77
CA GLN A 130 3.18 -8.96 -20.94
C GLN A 130 3.22 -9.31 -19.45
N ALA A 131 2.47 -10.35 -19.03
CA ALA A 131 2.53 -10.84 -17.65
C ALA A 131 3.95 -11.29 -17.27
N ALA A 132 4.62 -12.04 -18.14
CA ALA A 132 6.01 -12.47 -17.93
C ALA A 132 6.98 -11.28 -17.86
N ILE A 133 6.84 -10.28 -18.72
CA ILE A 133 7.67 -9.06 -18.70
C ILE A 133 7.49 -8.30 -17.38
N ILE A 134 6.25 -8.15 -16.91
CA ILE A 134 5.96 -7.49 -15.63
C ILE A 134 6.63 -8.26 -14.50
N VAL A 135 6.41 -9.58 -14.40
CA VAL A 135 6.98 -10.40 -13.33
C VAL A 135 8.50 -10.38 -13.35
N VAL A 136 9.12 -10.61 -14.51
CA VAL A 136 10.59 -10.61 -14.65
C VAL A 136 11.16 -9.22 -14.38
N GLY A 137 10.50 -8.17 -14.87
CA GLY A 137 10.90 -6.78 -14.62
C GLY A 137 10.83 -6.42 -13.14
N THR A 138 9.76 -6.84 -12.43
CA THR A 138 9.64 -6.64 -10.98
C THR A 138 10.71 -7.42 -10.23
N LEU A 139 10.97 -8.68 -10.59
CA LEU A 139 12.02 -9.48 -9.96
C LEU A 139 13.42 -8.87 -10.19
N ALA A 140 13.71 -8.41 -11.40
CA ALA A 140 14.98 -7.75 -11.72
C ALA A 140 15.14 -6.43 -10.94
N ALA A 141 14.09 -5.62 -10.84
CA ALA A 141 14.10 -4.39 -10.04
C ALA A 141 14.34 -4.69 -8.55
N LEU A 142 13.68 -5.71 -8.00
CA LEU A 142 13.89 -6.15 -6.61
C LEU A 142 15.33 -6.64 -6.37
N LEU A 143 15.90 -7.39 -7.31
CA LEU A 143 17.29 -7.86 -7.24
C LEU A 143 18.28 -6.69 -7.28
N VAL A 144 18.06 -5.71 -8.15
CA VAL A 144 18.90 -4.51 -8.22
C VAL A 144 18.79 -3.71 -6.92
N LEU A 145 17.58 -3.51 -6.40
CA LEU A 145 17.36 -2.82 -5.13
C LEU A 145 18.07 -3.54 -3.98
N ALA A 146 17.95 -4.86 -3.90
CA ALA A 146 18.62 -5.67 -2.89
C ALA A 146 20.15 -5.58 -2.99
N PHE A 147 20.70 -5.62 -4.20
CA PHE A 147 22.13 -5.44 -4.44
C PHE A 147 22.61 -4.07 -3.92
N PHE A 148 21.89 -2.99 -4.25
CA PHE A 148 22.24 -1.66 -3.76
C PHE A 148 22.17 -1.55 -2.24
N MET A 149 21.16 -2.14 -1.59
CA MET A 149 21.06 -2.16 -0.13
C MET A 149 22.23 -2.88 0.53
N ILE A 150 22.63 -4.04 -0.02
CA ILE A 150 23.77 -4.82 0.50
C ILE A 150 25.08 -4.05 0.33
N TRP A 151 25.26 -3.34 -0.77
CA TRP A 151 26.48 -2.57 -1.06
C TRP A 151 26.60 -1.28 -0.24
N SER A 152 25.48 -0.76 0.28
CA SER A 152 25.45 0.46 1.11
C SER A 152 25.61 0.22 2.62
N LEU A 153 25.75 -1.05 3.05
CA LEU A 153 26.03 -1.48 4.43
C LEU A 153 27.53 -1.68 4.65
#